data_AF-A0AAU5KQA5-F1
#
_entry.id   AF-A0AAU5KQA5-F1
#
_cell.length_a   1.000
_cell.length_b   1.000
_cell.length_c   1.000
_cell.angle_alpha   90.00
_cell.angle_beta   90.00
_cell.angle_gamma   90.00
#
_symmetry.space_group_name_H-M   'P 1'
#
loop_
_entity.id
_entity.type
_entity.pdbx_description
1 polymer ?
#
loop_
_entity_poly.entity_id
_entity_poly.type
_entity_poly.pdbx_seq_one_letter_code
_entity_poly.pdbx_strand_id
1 'polypeptide(L)'
;MTLDEGRRVRLAEDLAIGEAVAGEPGAAVGFLSLGAGAEGTVERVDGELPESTEVREYQRLKALFEDYGHTMPAASRERLETEIAALEPAWAAYRERGRRVTVRVRLDSGFVLDGLHQDVLTPL
;
A
#
# COMPACT_ATOMS: atom_id res chain seq x y z
N MET A 1 -1.01 8.06 -10.02
CA MET A 1 -1.06 7.68 -11.46
C MET A 1 -1.75 6.33 -11.54
N THR A 2 -2.33 5.95 -12.68
CA THR A 2 -2.90 4.59 -12.86
C THR A 2 -1.94 3.81 -13.75
N LEU A 3 -1.39 2.71 -13.26
CA LEU A 3 -0.57 1.79 -14.03
C LEU A 3 -1.46 0.64 -14.54
N ASP A 4 -1.23 0.21 -15.78
CA ASP A 4 -1.94 -0.89 -16.42
C ASP A 4 -0.95 -2.01 -16.79
N GLU A 5 -1.45 -3.24 -16.92
CA GLU A 5 -0.66 -4.37 -17.42
C GLU A 5 -0.13 -4.10 -18.84
N GLY A 6 1.11 -4.50 -19.10
CA GLY A 6 1.81 -4.24 -20.36
C GLY A 6 2.37 -2.81 -20.50
N ARG A 7 2.14 -1.92 -19.54
CA ARG A 7 2.70 -0.56 -19.55
C ARG A 7 4.21 -0.59 -19.37
N ARG A 8 4.93 0.19 -20.18
CA ARG A 8 6.36 0.48 -19.98
C ARG A 8 6.55 1.48 -18.84
N VAL A 9 7.47 1.16 -17.95
CA VAL A 9 7.79 1.95 -16.77
C VAL A 9 9.30 1.99 -16.55
N ARG A 10 9.75 2.97 -15.79
CA ARG A 10 11.11 3.02 -15.26
C ARG A 10 11.08 3.28 -13.75
N LEU A 11 12.10 2.83 -13.04
CA LEU A 11 12.30 3.20 -11.64
C LEU A 11 12.52 4.72 -11.52
N ALA A 12 11.77 5.37 -10.63
CA ALA A 12 11.90 6.79 -10.35
C ALA A 12 13.09 7.08 -9.41
N GLU A 13 13.38 6.14 -8.51
CA GLU A 13 14.38 6.23 -7.45
C GLU A 13 15.20 4.94 -7.37
N ASP A 14 16.34 5.00 -6.69
CA ASP A 14 17.17 3.82 -6.42
C ASP A 14 16.43 2.88 -5.45
N LEU A 15 16.36 1.59 -5.78
CA LEU A 15 15.67 0.58 -5.00
C LEU A 15 16.65 -0.39 -4.34
N ALA A 16 16.69 -0.36 -3.01
CA ALA A 16 17.37 -1.33 -2.17
C ALA A 16 16.70 -2.71 -2.26
N ILE A 17 17.41 -3.74 -2.72
CA ILE A 17 16.87 -5.10 -2.80
C ILE A 17 17.26 -5.93 -1.58
N GLY A 18 18.47 -5.74 -1.06
CA GLY A 18 18.89 -6.40 0.18
C GLY A 18 20.40 -6.44 0.37
N GLU A 19 20.78 -6.89 1.56
CA GLU A 19 22.17 -7.11 1.94
C GLU A 19 22.59 -8.55 1.60
N ALA A 20 23.80 -8.71 1.08
CA ALA A 20 24.47 -10.00 1.00
C ALA A 20 25.13 -10.27 2.35
N VAL A 21 24.85 -11.42 2.95
CA VAL A 21 25.41 -11.83 4.26
C VAL A 21 26.33 -13.02 4.04
N ALA A 22 27.50 -13.04 4.69
CA ALA A 22 28.38 -14.21 4.70
C ALA A 22 28.67 -14.65 6.13
N GLY A 23 28.53 -15.95 6.40
CA GLY A 23 28.77 -16.53 7.72
C GLY A 23 27.57 -16.38 8.66
N GLU A 24 27.84 -16.03 9.93
CA GLU A 24 26.84 -15.86 10.99
C GLU A 24 25.82 -14.75 10.64
N PRO A 25 24.54 -14.90 11.03
CA PRO A 25 23.53 -13.87 10.79
C PRO A 25 23.93 -12.56 11.47
N GLY A 26 24.28 -11.55 10.67
CA GLY A 26 24.65 -10.20 11.14
C GLY A 26 25.86 -9.57 10.43
N ALA A 27 26.64 -10.34 9.67
CA ALA A 27 27.79 -9.82 8.91
C ALA A 27 27.42 -9.57 7.43
N ALA A 28 26.90 -8.39 7.12
CA ALA A 28 26.68 -7.96 5.74
C ALA A 28 28.03 -7.78 5.02
N VAL A 29 28.22 -8.51 3.92
CA VAL A 29 29.40 -8.45 3.04
C VAL A 29 29.14 -7.70 1.74
N GLY A 30 27.89 -7.31 1.47
CA GLY A 30 27.53 -6.55 0.29
C GLY A 30 26.09 -6.06 0.31
N PHE A 31 25.72 -5.27 -0.68
CA PHE A 31 24.38 -4.72 -0.84
C PHE A 31 24.02 -4.67 -2.32
N LEU A 32 22.82 -5.11 -2.65
CA LEU A 32 22.27 -5.04 -4.00
C LEU A 32 21.26 -3.90 -4.08
N SER A 33 21.52 -2.96 -4.98
CA SER A 33 20.61 -1.88 -5.33
C SER A 33 20.30 -1.91 -6.83
N LEU A 34 19.08 -1.56 -7.20
CA LEU A 34 18.70 -1.25 -8.57
C LEU A 34 18.67 0.26 -8.74
N GLY A 35 19.41 0.76 -9.73
CA GLY A 35 19.48 2.19 -9.99
C GLY A 35 18.19 2.75 -10.58
N ALA A 36 17.89 4.00 -10.24
CA ALA A 36 16.87 4.80 -10.89
C ALA A 36 17.07 4.80 -12.41
N GLY A 37 15.97 4.83 -13.16
CA GLY A 37 15.98 4.75 -14.61
C GLY A 37 16.02 3.33 -15.17
N ALA A 38 16.14 2.28 -14.34
CA ALA A 38 15.97 0.91 -14.80
C ALA A 38 14.57 0.72 -15.39
N GLU A 39 14.51 0.29 -16.64
CA GLU A 39 13.25 0.12 -17.37
C GLU A 39 12.70 -1.30 -17.26
N GLY A 40 11.38 -1.40 -17.40
CA GLY A 40 10.67 -2.66 -17.43
C GLY A 40 9.24 -2.53 -17.92
N THR A 41 8.53 -3.64 -17.83
CA THR A 41 7.14 -3.75 -18.21
C THR A 41 6.32 -4.24 -17.01
N VAL A 42 5.20 -3.57 -16.75
CA VAL A 42 4.22 -4.02 -15.74
C VAL A 42 3.63 -5.36 -16.20
N GLU A 43 3.83 -6.41 -15.43
CA GLU A 43 3.25 -7.72 -15.67
C GLU A 43 1.87 -7.87 -15.04
N ARG A 44 1.70 -7.34 -13.83
CA ARG A 44 0.45 -7.44 -13.07
C ARG A 44 0.25 -6.20 -12.21
N VAL A 45 -1.00 -5.77 -12.09
CA VAL A 45 -1.39 -4.69 -11.21
C VAL A 45 -2.26 -5.29 -10.11
N ASP A 46 -1.69 -5.47 -8.92
CA ASP A 46 -2.41 -5.95 -7.76
C ASP A 46 -3.07 -4.75 -7.06
N GLY A 47 -4.39 -4.65 -7.20
CA GLY A 47 -5.22 -3.61 -6.59
C GLY A 47 -5.43 -3.78 -5.08
N GLU A 48 -5.55 -2.63 -4.39
CA GLU A 48 -5.79 -2.39 -2.94
C GLU A 48 -5.24 -3.44 -1.96
N LEU A 49 -4.25 -3.01 -1.16
CA LEU A 49 -3.83 -3.67 0.07
C LEU A 49 -5.07 -4.15 0.86
N PRO A 50 -5.10 -5.40 1.35
CA PRO A 50 -6.26 -5.92 2.07
C PRO A 50 -6.58 -5.01 3.26
N GLU A 51 -7.84 -4.57 3.35
CA GLU A 51 -8.32 -3.74 4.45
C GLU A 51 -8.07 -4.43 5.79
N SER A 52 -7.58 -3.70 6.79
CA SER A 52 -7.51 -4.23 8.15
C SER A 52 -8.93 -4.38 8.73
N THR A 53 -9.08 -5.25 9.73
CA THR A 53 -10.36 -5.41 10.43
C THR A 53 -10.87 -4.08 10.99
N GLU A 54 -9.98 -3.21 11.46
CA GLU A 54 -10.31 -1.89 12.01
C GLU A 54 -10.87 -0.95 10.95
N VAL A 55 -10.32 -1.00 9.72
CA VAL A 55 -10.82 -0.20 8.58
C VAL A 55 -12.22 -0.63 8.19
N ARG A 56 -12.48 -1.94 8.13
CA ARG A 56 -13.82 -2.47 7.85
C ARG A 56 -14.82 -2.09 8.94
N GLU A 57 -14.42 -2.17 10.20
CA GLU A 57 -15.29 -1.80 11.31
C GLU A 57 -15.56 -0.30 11.33
N TYR A 58 -14.57 0.54 11.03
CA TYR A 58 -14.78 1.98 10.87
C TYR A 58 -15.85 2.27 9.82
N GLN A 59 -15.71 1.69 8.62
CA GLN A 59 -16.67 1.86 7.53
C GLN A 59 -18.08 1.39 7.93
N ARG A 60 -18.17 0.23 8.61
CA ARG A 60 -19.43 -0.33 9.10
C ARG A 60 -20.12 0.59 10.11
N LEU A 61 -19.38 1.07 11.11
CA LEU A 61 -19.91 1.96 12.15
C LEU A 61 -20.25 3.34 11.58
N LYS A 62 -19.45 3.83 10.64
CA LYS A 62 -19.71 5.10 9.95
C LYS A 62 -20.97 5.04 9.11
N ALA A 63 -21.16 3.97 8.33
CA ALA A 63 -22.39 3.74 7.58
C ALA A 63 -23.61 3.63 8.52
N LEU A 64 -23.49 2.88 9.62
CA LEU A 64 -24.55 2.78 10.63
C LEU A 64 -24.91 4.16 11.22
N PHE A 65 -23.91 4.98 11.50
CA PHE A 65 -24.10 6.33 12.03
C PHE A 65 -24.78 7.25 11.02
N GLU A 66 -24.38 7.19 9.74
CA GLU A 66 -24.97 8.00 8.67
C GLU A 66 -26.42 7.59 8.38
N ASP A 67 -26.67 6.28 8.26
CA ASP A 67 -27.99 5.74 7.93
C ASP A 67 -28.99 5.84 9.09
N TYR A 68 -28.56 5.60 10.33
CA TYR A 68 -29.46 5.45 11.47
C TYR A 68 -29.18 6.39 12.65
N GLY A 69 -28.06 7.10 12.67
CA GLY A 69 -27.67 7.95 13.80
C GLY A 69 -28.68 9.05 14.13
N HIS A 70 -29.46 9.50 13.14
CA HIS A 70 -30.54 10.47 13.32
C HIS A 70 -31.78 9.89 14.04
N THR A 71 -31.93 8.58 14.07
CA THR A 71 -33.01 7.87 14.79
C THR A 71 -32.57 7.30 16.14
N MET A 72 -31.26 7.34 16.45
CA MET A 72 -30.72 6.75 17.66
C MET A 72 -30.97 7.62 18.91
N PRO A 73 -31.23 7.00 20.07
CA PRO A 73 -31.19 7.69 21.35
C PRO A 73 -29.81 8.31 21.60
N ALA A 74 -29.77 9.50 22.21
CA ALA A 74 -28.54 10.28 22.39
C ALA A 74 -27.38 9.48 23.01
N ALA A 75 -27.65 8.69 24.07
CA ALA A 75 -26.64 7.87 24.73
C ALA A 75 -26.08 6.73 23.86
N SER A 76 -26.84 6.23 22.87
CA SER A 76 -26.34 5.25 21.90
C SER A 76 -25.56 5.94 20.78
N ARG A 77 -25.99 7.14 20.38
CA ARG A 77 -25.30 7.96 19.40
C ARG A 77 -23.91 8.38 19.89
N GLU A 78 -23.80 8.90 21.12
CA GLU A 78 -22.51 9.29 21.72
C GLU A 78 -21.52 8.13 21.85
N ARG A 79 -22.02 6.92 22.18
CA ARG A 79 -21.18 5.71 22.19
C ARG A 79 -20.66 5.38 20.81
N LEU A 80 -21.52 5.40 19.80
CA LEU A 80 -21.13 5.14 18.41
C LEU A 80 -20.12 6.19 17.89
N GLU A 81 -20.31 7.47 18.21
CA GLU A 81 -19.36 8.55 17.88
C GLU A 81 -17.98 8.30 18.53
N THR A 82 -17.97 7.83 19.79
CA THR A 82 -16.73 7.48 20.50
C THR A 82 -16.00 6.30 19.85
N GLU A 83 -16.72 5.26 19.45
CA GLU A 83 -16.15 4.09 18.77
C GLU A 83 -15.60 4.45 17.38
N ILE A 84 -16.31 5.29 16.62
CA ILE A 84 -15.82 5.82 15.34
C ILE A 84 -14.56 6.66 15.55
N ALA A 85 -14.54 7.54 16.55
CA ALA A 85 -13.38 8.37 16.86
C ALA A 85 -12.14 7.53 17.26
N ALA A 86 -12.34 6.39 17.93
CA ALA A 86 -11.26 5.47 18.28
C ALA A 86 -10.64 4.78 17.04
N LEU A 87 -11.44 4.57 15.99
CA LEU A 87 -11.02 3.93 14.74
C LEU A 87 -10.54 4.94 13.67
N GLU A 88 -10.82 6.23 13.86
CA GLU A 88 -10.38 7.31 12.96
C GLU A 88 -8.86 7.31 12.67
N PRO A 89 -7.95 7.03 13.63
CA PRO A 89 -6.52 6.93 13.33
C PRO A 89 -6.18 5.79 12.36
N ALA A 90 -6.82 4.62 12.49
CA ALA A 90 -6.61 3.49 11.60
C ALA A 90 -7.16 3.78 10.19
N TRP A 91 -8.32 4.44 10.13
CA TRP A 91 -8.89 4.93 8.87
C TRP A 91 -8.03 6.00 8.20
N ALA A 92 -7.52 6.97 8.97
CA ALA A 92 -6.60 8.00 8.49
C ALA A 92 -5.31 7.37 7.96
N ALA A 93 -4.72 6.41 8.69
CA ALA A 93 -3.53 5.69 8.24
C ALA A 93 -3.81 4.87 6.96
N TYR A 94 -4.99 4.25 6.84
CA TYR A 94 -5.40 3.56 5.61
C TYR A 94 -5.58 4.53 4.43
N ARG A 95 -6.17 5.70 4.67
CA ARG A 95 -6.32 6.76 3.68
C ARG A 95 -5.01 7.43 3.26
N GLU A 96 -4.11 7.66 4.21
CA GLU A 96 -2.76 8.19 3.98
C GLU A 96 -1.89 7.16 3.26
N ARG A 97 -2.09 5.87 3.55
CA ARG A 97 -1.54 4.81 2.72
C ARG A 97 -2.09 4.92 1.31
N GLY A 98 -3.35 5.31 1.16
CA GLY A 98 -4.01 5.45 -0.13
C GLY A 98 -4.29 4.08 -0.75
N ARG A 99 -4.92 4.07 -1.92
CA ARG A 99 -4.97 2.88 -2.77
C ARG A 99 -3.55 2.55 -3.22
N ARG A 100 -2.78 1.90 -2.35
CA ARG A 100 -1.42 1.41 -2.66
C ARG A 100 -1.59 0.29 -3.66
N VAL A 101 -1.66 0.68 -4.93
CA VAL A 101 -1.58 -0.25 -6.04
C VAL A 101 -0.16 -0.79 -6.02
N THR A 102 -0.05 -2.06 -5.67
CA THR A 102 1.20 -2.79 -5.81
C THR A 102 1.25 -3.37 -7.20
N VAL A 103 2.39 -3.27 -7.84
CA VAL A 103 2.58 -3.76 -9.20
C VAL A 103 3.71 -4.75 -9.23
N ARG A 104 3.55 -5.75 -10.09
CA ARG A 104 4.61 -6.64 -10.50
C ARG A 104 5.22 -6.11 -11.77
N VAL A 105 6.52 -5.87 -11.78
CA VAL A 105 7.26 -5.35 -12.94
C VAL A 105 8.38 -6.31 -13.29
N ARG A 106 8.46 -6.67 -14.57
CA ARG A 106 9.64 -7.35 -15.13
C ARG A 106 10.55 -6.31 -15.75
N LEU A 107 11.73 -6.13 -15.15
CA LEU A 107 12.78 -5.27 -15.67
C LEU A 107 13.46 -5.93 -16.88
N ASP A 108 13.97 -5.10 -17.78
CA ASP A 108 14.69 -5.57 -18.98
C ASP A 108 16.02 -6.26 -18.63
N SER A 109 16.55 -5.98 -17.44
CA SER A 109 17.68 -6.68 -16.84
C SER A 109 17.35 -8.13 -16.42
N GLY A 110 16.09 -8.55 -16.51
CA GLY A 110 15.62 -9.89 -16.17
C GLY A 110 15.13 -10.05 -14.73
N PHE A 111 15.22 -9.00 -13.89
CA PHE A 111 14.66 -9.02 -12.54
C PHE A 111 13.12 -8.89 -12.58
N VAL A 112 12.46 -9.57 -11.65
CA VAL A 112 11.02 -9.42 -11.41
C VAL A 112 10.84 -8.83 -10.02
N LEU A 113 10.28 -7.62 -9.98
CA LEU A 113 9.90 -6.94 -8.74
C LEU A 113 8.42 -7.21 -8.51
N ASP A 114 8.09 -7.96 -7.47
CA ASP A 114 6.71 -8.25 -7.08
C ASP A 114 6.34 -7.43 -5.83
N GLY A 115 5.11 -6.90 -5.78
CA GLY A 115 4.67 -6.05 -4.68
C GLY A 115 5.24 -4.63 -4.68
N LEU A 116 5.76 -4.13 -5.80
CA LEU A 116 6.37 -2.80 -5.87
C LEU A 116 5.30 -1.70 -5.78
N HIS A 117 5.54 -0.63 -5.03
CA HIS A 117 4.59 0.48 -4.96
C HIS A 117 4.56 1.25 -6.28
N GLN A 118 3.37 1.60 -6.79
CA GLN A 118 3.28 2.35 -8.06
C GLN A 118 4.03 3.69 -8.05
N ASP A 119 4.19 4.33 -6.89
CA ASP A 119 4.83 5.67 -6.79
C ASP A 119 6.34 5.65 -7.03
N VAL A 120 7.00 4.49 -6.90
CA VAL A 120 8.44 4.36 -7.23
C VAL A 120 8.67 4.12 -8.73
N LEU A 121 7.60 4.15 -9.53
CA LEU A 121 7.65 3.97 -10.97
C LEU A 121 7.18 5.24 -11.69
N THR A 122 7.86 5.55 -12.78
CA THR A 122 7.40 6.55 -13.73
C THR A 122 7.01 5.86 -15.03
N PRO A 123 5.81 6.13 -15.59
CA PRO A 123 5.47 5.62 -16.91
C PRO A 123 6.37 6.23 -17.99
N LEU A 124 6.69 5.41 -18.98
CA LEU A 124 7.29 5.83 -20.25
C LEU A 124 6.21 6.18 -21.28
#